data_AF-A0A157SRQ2-F1
#
_entry.id   AF-A0A157SRQ2-F1
#
_cell.length_a   1.000
_cell.length_b   1.000
_cell.length_c   1.000
_cell.angle_alpha   90.00
_cell.angle_beta   90.00
_cell.angle_gamma   90.00
#
_symmetry.space_group_name_H-M   'P 1'
#
loop_
_entity.id
_entity.type
_entity.pdbx_description
1 polymer ?
#
loop_
_entity_poly.entity_id
_entity_poly.type
_entity_poly.pdbx_seq_one_letter_code
_entity_poly.pdbx_strand_id
1 'polypeptide(L)'
;MHAPLSTTDPTAGLAIAVNALDSILRQSAVPFIHDIARAALDRLQVRPAGDNLVRVIVAFERFNPRRYGQPWIARVIRWPLGKRCELSFGIFLGSASGGDGEILARPGDIIRWGQRDHRGRHTWARWGIAQQDGSVQLCAERDARRVFRV
;
A
#
# COMPACT_ATOMS: atom_id res chain seq x y z
N MET A 1 36.38 25.25 -15.71
CA MET A 1 35.56 24.19 -16.33
C MET A 1 34.90 23.39 -15.22
N HIS A 2 33.60 23.56 -15.00
CA HIS A 2 32.75 22.60 -14.30
C HIS A 2 31.34 22.71 -14.90
N ALA A 3 30.83 21.57 -15.38
CA ALA A 3 29.60 21.44 -16.15
C ALA A 3 28.35 21.70 -15.31
N PRO A 4 27.23 22.17 -15.90
CA PRO A 4 25.95 22.22 -15.22
C PRO A 4 25.35 20.82 -15.10
N LEU A 5 24.95 20.44 -13.88
CA LEU A 5 24.13 19.25 -13.61
C LEU A 5 22.74 19.47 -14.21
N SER A 6 22.42 18.71 -15.26
CA SER A 6 21.08 18.62 -15.82
C SER A 6 20.19 17.82 -14.87
N THR A 7 19.49 18.50 -13.97
CA THR A 7 18.35 17.92 -13.26
C THR A 7 17.20 17.80 -14.24
N THR A 8 17.02 16.62 -14.83
CA THR A 8 15.80 16.26 -15.54
C THR A 8 14.69 16.16 -14.51
N ASP A 9 13.80 17.16 -14.51
CA ASP A 9 12.59 17.17 -13.69
C ASP A 9 11.69 16.00 -14.14
N PRO A 10 11.48 14.96 -13.29
CA PRO A 10 10.67 13.80 -13.66
C PRO A 10 9.23 14.17 -14.01
N THR A 11 8.77 15.33 -13.53
CA THR A 11 7.42 15.86 -13.80
C THR A 11 7.26 16.32 -15.25
N ALA A 12 8.34 16.80 -15.89
CA ALA A 12 8.33 17.24 -17.29
C ALA A 12 8.14 16.07 -18.26
N GLY A 13 8.78 14.92 -18.00
CA GLY A 13 8.65 13.72 -18.82
C GLY A 13 7.23 13.13 -18.83
N LEU A 14 6.57 13.12 -17.67
CA LEU A 14 5.19 12.66 -17.55
C LEU A 14 4.21 13.56 -18.32
N ALA A 15 4.37 14.88 -18.23
CA ALA A 15 3.50 15.82 -18.93
C ALA A 15 3.60 15.65 -20.45
N ILE A 16 4.81 15.42 -20.97
CA ILE A 16 5.05 15.14 -22.40
C ILE A 16 4.33 13.85 -22.82
N ALA A 17 4.46 12.77 -22.04
CA ALA A 17 3.84 11.48 -22.35
C ALA A 17 2.30 11.54 -22.34
N VAL A 18 1.71 12.23 -21.37
CA VAL A 18 0.25 12.43 -21.28
C VAL A 18 -0.27 13.21 -22.49
N ASN A 19 0.39 14.32 -22.85
CA ASN A 19 -0.01 15.13 -24.00
C ASN A 19 0.11 14.36 -25.33
N ALA A 20 1.13 13.51 -25.47
CA ALA A 20 1.29 12.67 -26.66
C ALA A 20 0.15 11.65 -26.82
N LEU A 21 -0.25 10.99 -25.73
CA LEU A 21 -1.37 10.04 -25.76
C LEU A 21 -2.72 10.71 -26.01
N ASP A 22 -2.95 11.90 -25.43
CA ASP A 22 -4.18 12.66 -25.65
C ASP A 22 -4.29 13.11 -27.13
N SER A 23 -3.16 13.46 -27.75
CA SER A 23 -3.08 13.73 -29.18
C SER A 23 -3.41 12.50 -30.04
N ILE A 24 -2.89 11.32 -29.69
CA ILE A 24 -3.18 10.06 -30.39
C ILE A 24 -4.67 9.71 -30.32
N LEU A 25 -5.30 9.89 -29.15
CA LEU A 25 -6.74 9.65 -28.97
C LEU A 25 -7.59 10.57 -29.85
N ARG A 26 -7.18 11.83 -30.04
CA ARG A 26 -7.90 12.81 -30.87
C ARG A 26 -7.74 12.57 -32.37
N GLN A 27 -6.62 11.99 -32.80
CA GLN A 27 -6.27 11.85 -34.22
C GLN A 27 -6.54 10.45 -34.78
N SER A 28 -6.59 9.41 -33.94
CA SER A 28 -6.75 8.04 -34.40
C SER A 28 -8.21 7.62 -34.53
N ALA A 29 -8.62 7.22 -35.74
CA ALA A 29 -9.90 6.56 -35.99
C ALA A 29 -9.82 5.02 -35.82
N VAL A 30 -8.65 4.48 -35.46
CA VAL A 30 -8.43 3.03 -35.33
C VAL A 30 -8.80 2.59 -33.91
N PRO A 31 -9.85 1.76 -33.72
CA PRO A 31 -10.33 1.40 -32.38
C PRO A 31 -9.27 0.76 -31.49
N PHE A 32 -8.43 -0.10 -32.05
CA PHE A 32 -7.35 -0.77 -31.31
C PHE A 32 -6.30 0.20 -30.77
N ILE A 33 -5.91 1.21 -31.56
CA ILE A 33 -4.96 2.25 -31.13
C ILE A 33 -5.60 3.11 -30.04
N HIS A 34 -6.88 3.39 -30.18
CA HIS A 34 -7.65 4.15 -29.21
C HIS A 34 -7.75 3.41 -27.85
N ASP A 35 -8.00 2.10 -27.86
CA ASP A 35 -8.04 1.27 -26.65
C ASP A 35 -6.67 1.18 -25.95
N ILE A 36 -5.59 1.01 -26.73
CA ILE A 36 -4.22 1.01 -26.19
C ILE A 36 -3.87 2.37 -25.60
N ALA A 37 -4.14 3.46 -26.33
CA ALA A 37 -3.82 4.80 -25.88
C ALA A 37 -4.62 5.17 -24.63
N ARG A 38 -5.90 4.76 -24.54
CA ARG A 38 -6.72 4.93 -23.35
C ARG A 38 -6.19 4.12 -22.16
N ALA A 39 -5.84 2.85 -22.36
CA ALA A 39 -5.26 2.03 -21.29
C ALA A 39 -3.88 2.54 -20.83
N ALA A 40 -3.07 3.09 -21.74
CA ALA A 40 -1.80 3.71 -21.41
C ALA A 40 -1.99 5.04 -20.68
N LEU A 41 -2.96 5.85 -21.11
CA LEU A 41 -3.31 7.11 -20.46
C LEU A 41 -3.84 6.84 -19.06
N ASP A 42 -4.71 5.85 -18.89
CA ASP A 42 -5.18 5.40 -17.57
C ASP A 42 -4.00 4.97 -16.69
N ARG A 43 -3.00 4.26 -17.22
CA ARG A 43 -1.81 3.87 -16.44
C ARG A 43 -0.89 5.04 -16.06
N LEU A 44 -0.81 6.07 -16.89
CA LEU A 44 0.00 7.27 -16.64
C LEU A 44 -0.73 8.31 -15.77
N GLN A 45 -2.06 8.37 -15.89
CA GLN A 45 -2.95 9.23 -15.10
C GLN A 45 -3.40 8.59 -13.80
N VAL A 46 -3.33 7.26 -13.69
CA VAL A 46 -3.10 6.59 -12.40
C VAL A 46 -1.81 7.19 -11.90
N ARG A 47 -1.94 8.31 -11.18
CA ARG A 47 -0.92 8.80 -10.29
C ARG A 47 -0.44 7.55 -9.55
N PRO A 48 0.88 7.26 -9.47
CA PRO A 48 1.32 6.31 -8.45
C PRO A 48 0.62 6.78 -7.19
N ALA A 49 -0.26 5.95 -6.60
CA ALA A 49 -1.23 6.36 -5.59
C ALA A 49 -0.58 7.46 -4.77
N GLY A 50 -1.07 8.70 -4.95
CA GLY A 50 -0.29 9.89 -4.61
C GLY A 50 0.21 9.80 -3.19
N ASP A 51 1.14 10.66 -2.80
CA ASP A 51 1.59 10.81 -1.41
C ASP A 51 0.47 11.16 -0.39
N ASN A 52 -0.81 10.89 -0.71
CA ASN A 52 -1.89 10.65 0.22
C ASN A 52 -1.64 9.36 1.02
N LEU A 53 -0.62 9.44 1.88
CA LEU A 53 -0.55 8.57 3.03
C LEU A 53 -1.75 8.88 3.92
N VAL A 54 -2.49 7.83 4.26
CA VAL A 54 -3.51 7.85 5.30
C VAL A 54 -2.92 7.25 6.57
N ARG A 55 -3.33 7.80 7.71
CA ARG A 55 -3.01 7.24 9.02
C ARG A 55 -3.99 6.11 9.30
N VAL A 56 -3.49 4.89 9.34
CA VAL A 56 -4.27 3.70 9.68
C VAL A 56 -4.11 3.40 11.16
N ILE A 57 -5.23 3.29 11.86
CA ILE A 57 -5.28 2.99 13.30
C ILE A 57 -6.08 1.70 13.51
N VAL A 58 -5.51 0.79 14.31
CA VAL A 58 -6.19 -0.43 14.75
C VAL A 58 -6.14 -0.51 16.28
N ALA A 59 -7.31 -0.53 16.91
CA ALA A 59 -7.43 -0.66 18.35
C ALA A 59 -7.14 -2.08 18.83
N PHE A 60 -6.47 -2.19 19.98
CA PHE A 60 -6.21 -3.43 20.68
C PHE A 60 -6.70 -3.36 22.12
N GLU A 61 -7.34 -4.44 22.56
CA GLU A 61 -7.77 -4.60 23.94
C GLU A 61 -6.60 -4.87 24.89
N ARG A 62 -6.88 -4.79 26.19
CA ARG A 62 -5.96 -5.19 27.25
C ARG A 62 -5.47 -6.63 27.04
N PHE A 63 -4.22 -6.90 27.42
CA PHE A 63 -3.62 -8.22 27.30
C PHE A 63 -2.71 -8.52 28.49
N ASN A 64 -2.44 -9.81 28.73
CA ASN A 64 -1.47 -10.24 29.73
C ASN A 64 -0.05 -10.19 29.13
N PRO A 65 0.81 -9.23 29.51
CA PRO A 65 2.13 -9.05 28.90
C PRO A 65 3.11 -10.19 29.24
N ARG A 66 2.82 -11.01 30.25
CA ARG A 66 3.62 -12.22 30.54
C ARG A 66 3.34 -13.35 29.56
N ARG A 67 2.17 -13.35 28.92
CA ARG A 67 1.74 -14.40 27.99
C ARG A 67 1.86 -13.95 26.54
N TYR A 68 1.41 -12.74 26.27
CA TYR A 68 1.34 -12.19 24.93
C TYR A 68 2.37 -11.08 24.77
N GLY A 69 3.02 -11.07 23.61
CA GLY A 69 3.86 -9.96 23.20
C GLY A 69 3.03 -8.71 22.92
N GLN A 70 3.73 -7.60 22.73
CA GLN A 70 3.11 -6.35 22.31
C GLN A 70 2.36 -6.56 20.97
N PRO A 71 1.14 -6.03 20.83
CA PRO A 71 0.47 -5.99 19.54
C PRO A 71 1.30 -5.27 18.49
N TRP A 72 1.11 -5.62 17.23
CA TRP A 72 1.82 -5.03 16.11
C TRP A 72 0.90 -4.78 14.93
N ILE A 73 1.26 -3.77 14.14
CA ILE A 73 0.66 -3.43 12.85
C ILE A 73 1.78 -3.30 11.82
N ALA A 74 1.52 -3.71 10.59
CA ALA A 74 2.48 -3.67 9.51
C ALA A 74 1.78 -3.52 8.16
N ARG A 75 2.51 -2.97 7.20
CA ARG A 75 2.13 -2.93 5.79
C ARG A 75 2.94 -3.97 5.01
N VAL A 76 2.31 -4.66 4.07
CA VAL A 76 3.02 -5.48 3.09
C VAL A 76 3.72 -4.59 2.07
N ILE A 77 5.04 -4.67 1.98
CA ILE A 77 5.84 -3.93 1.00
C ILE A 77 6.25 -4.76 -0.20
N ARG A 78 6.31 -6.09 -0.03
CA ARG A 78 6.64 -7.04 -1.10
C ARG A 78 6.06 -8.40 -0.81
N TRP A 79 5.60 -9.12 -1.85
CA TRP A 79 5.14 -10.49 -1.69
C TRP A 79 5.68 -11.40 -2.81
N PRO A 80 6.87 -12.00 -2.63
CA PRO A 80 7.42 -12.91 -3.64
C PRO A 80 6.57 -14.17 -3.77
N LEU A 81 6.50 -14.72 -4.99
CA LEU A 81 5.83 -16.00 -5.25
C LEU A 81 6.43 -17.11 -4.40
N GLY A 82 5.57 -17.96 -3.82
CA GLY A 82 5.98 -19.05 -2.92
C GLY A 82 6.57 -18.64 -1.57
N LYS A 83 6.74 -17.34 -1.28
CA LYS A 83 7.35 -16.84 -0.04
C LYS A 83 6.35 -16.09 0.85
N ARG A 84 6.78 -15.83 2.08
CA ARG A 84 6.09 -14.91 3.01
C ARG A 84 6.25 -13.47 2.51
N CYS A 85 5.29 -12.62 2.84
CA CYS A 85 5.36 -11.19 2.58
C CYS A 85 6.48 -10.55 3.40
N GLU A 86 7.15 -9.56 2.80
CA GLU A 86 8.00 -8.61 3.49
C GLU A 86 7.12 -7.50 4.08
N LEU A 87 7.41 -7.11 5.32
CA LEU A 87 6.59 -6.20 6.11
C LEU A 87 7.39 -4.96 6.49
N SER A 88 6.75 -3.80 6.40
CA SER A 88 7.17 -2.58 7.06
C SER A 88 6.29 -2.39 8.30
N PHE A 89 6.90 -2.39 9.48
CA PHE A 89 6.18 -2.31 10.74
C PHE A 89 5.84 -0.87 11.11
N GLY A 90 4.63 -0.66 11.61
CA GLY A 90 4.22 0.56 12.28
C GLY A 90 4.61 0.54 13.75
N ILE A 91 3.93 1.36 14.54
CA ILE A 91 4.16 1.50 15.99
C ILE A 91 2.93 1.06 16.77
N PHE A 92 3.12 0.62 18.01
CA PHE A 92 2.03 0.42 18.95
C PHE A 92 2.13 1.47 20.06
N LEU A 93 1.10 2.29 20.16
CA LEU A 93 0.90 3.35 21.13
C LEU A 93 -0.03 2.85 22.23
N GLY A 94 0.52 2.14 23.20
CA GLY A 94 -0.28 1.54 24.26
C GLY A 94 0.53 0.85 25.33
N SER A 95 -0.18 0.11 26.17
CA SER A 95 0.39 -0.68 27.26
C SER A 95 -0.37 -2.01 27.41
N ALA A 96 -0.10 -2.77 28.48
CA ALA A 96 -0.87 -3.96 28.82
C ALA A 96 -2.38 -3.68 29.02
N SER A 97 -2.76 -2.44 29.29
CA SER A 97 -4.16 -2.01 29.42
C SER A 97 -4.87 -1.84 28.06
N GLY A 98 -4.16 -2.02 26.94
CA GLY A 98 -4.66 -1.78 25.58
C GLY A 98 -3.95 -0.60 24.92
N GLY A 99 -4.41 -0.26 23.72
CA GLY A 99 -3.93 0.89 22.96
C GLY A 99 -4.04 0.66 21.45
N ASP A 100 -3.36 1.50 20.69
CA ASP A 100 -3.56 1.58 19.25
C ASP A 100 -2.31 1.20 18.47
N GLY A 101 -2.46 0.35 17.46
CA GLY A 101 -1.46 0.19 16.41
C GLY A 101 -1.64 1.27 15.35
N GLU A 102 -0.56 1.95 15.00
CA GLU A 102 -0.54 3.03 14.01
C GLU A 102 0.45 2.75 12.89
N ILE A 103 0.04 2.99 11.65
CA ILE A 103 0.93 2.95 10.48
C ILE A 103 0.47 3.94 9.40
N LEU A 104 1.43 4.53 8.68
CA LEU A 104 1.16 5.25 7.45
C LEU A 104 1.06 4.28 6.27
N ALA A 105 -0.02 4.38 5.50
CA ALA A 105 -0.28 3.53 4.36
C ALA A 105 -0.96 4.33 3.25
N ARG A 106 -0.88 3.85 2.02
CA ARG A 106 -1.68 4.38 0.91
C ARG A 106 -3.01 3.60 0.84
N PRO A 107 -4.11 4.23 0.40
CA PRO A 107 -5.32 3.49 0.10
C PRO A 107 -5.02 2.37 -0.93
N GLY A 108 -5.48 1.16 -0.64
CA GLY A 108 -5.15 -0.05 -1.39
C GLY A 108 -3.95 -0.85 -0.85
N ASP A 109 -3.13 -0.27 0.03
CA ASP A 109 -2.05 -1.01 0.70
C ASP A 109 -2.65 -2.11 1.59
N ILE A 110 -1.95 -3.25 1.64
CA ILE A 110 -2.34 -4.38 2.49
C ILE A 110 -1.78 -4.14 3.89
N ILE A 111 -2.69 -4.12 4.86
CA ILE A 111 -2.38 -4.00 6.28
C ILE A 111 -2.52 -5.36 6.93
N ARG A 112 -1.54 -5.69 7.76
CA ARG A 112 -1.53 -6.88 8.58
C ARG A 112 -1.26 -6.47 10.03
N TRP A 113 -2.01 -7.02 10.96
CA TRP A 113 -1.80 -6.74 12.37
C TRP A 113 -2.08 -7.98 13.20
N GLY A 114 -1.56 -8.01 14.42
CA GLY A 114 -1.71 -9.21 15.24
C GLY A 114 -1.03 -9.11 16.58
N GLN A 115 -0.99 -10.26 17.25
CA GLN A 115 -0.35 -10.41 18.54
C GLN A 115 0.25 -11.80 18.67
N ARG A 116 1.49 -11.85 19.14
CA ARG A 116 2.20 -13.11 19.39
C ARG A 116 1.85 -13.65 20.78
N ASP A 117 1.49 -14.93 20.85
CA ASP A 117 1.51 -15.68 22.11
C ASP A 117 2.92 -16.27 22.26
N HIS A 118 3.61 -16.00 23.37
CA HIS A 118 4.95 -16.53 23.61
C HIS A 118 4.97 -18.06 23.72
N ARG A 119 3.83 -18.69 24.02
CA ARG A 119 3.65 -20.15 24.03
C ARG A 119 3.25 -20.71 22.66
N GLY A 120 2.96 -19.84 21.69
CA GLY A 120 2.62 -20.20 20.31
C GLY A 120 1.16 -20.57 20.04
N ARG A 121 0.39 -21.01 21.05
CA ARG A 121 -0.95 -21.60 20.86
C ARG A 121 -2.03 -20.61 20.41
N HIS A 122 -1.92 -19.33 20.77
CA HIS A 122 -2.94 -18.32 20.45
C HIS A 122 -2.35 -17.08 19.75
N THR A 123 -1.26 -17.27 18.99
CA THR A 123 -0.79 -16.23 18.09
C THR A 123 -1.83 -16.01 17.00
N TRP A 124 -2.17 -14.75 16.74
CA TRP A 124 -3.15 -14.42 15.70
C TRP A 124 -2.65 -13.25 14.86
N ALA A 125 -3.11 -13.22 13.62
CA ALA A 125 -2.93 -12.11 12.70
C ALA A 125 -4.19 -11.93 11.85
N ARG A 126 -4.53 -10.68 11.57
CA ARG A 126 -5.62 -10.28 10.69
C ARG A 126 -5.06 -9.50 9.50
N TRP A 127 -5.88 -9.43 8.46
CA TRP A 127 -5.53 -8.82 7.19
C TRP A 127 -6.64 -7.86 6.77
N GLY A 128 -6.25 -6.81 6.06
CA GLY A 128 -7.19 -5.90 5.45
C GLY A 128 -6.52 -4.95 4.47
N ILE A 129 -7.34 -4.14 3.81
CA ILE A 129 -6.94 -3.18 2.79
C ILE A 129 -7.21 -1.79 3.34
N ALA A 130 -6.18 -0.94 3.35
CA ALA A 130 -6.31 0.46 3.76
C ALA A 130 -7.27 1.20 2.83
N GLN A 131 -8.21 1.94 3.40
CA GLN A 131 -9.18 2.76 2.68
C GLN A 131 -8.76 4.23 2.65
N GLN A 132 -9.45 5.04 1.85
CA GLN A 132 -9.14 6.47 1.71
C GLN A 132 -9.35 7.29 2.99
N ASP A 133 -10.22 6.83 3.89
CA ASP A 133 -10.53 7.46 5.18
C ASP A 133 -9.60 6.99 6.32
N GLY A 134 -8.61 6.14 6.03
CA GLY A 134 -7.74 5.52 7.03
C GLY A 134 -8.31 4.29 7.73
N SER A 135 -9.56 3.90 7.41
CA SER A 135 -10.13 2.63 7.88
C SER A 135 -9.49 1.43 7.19
N VAL A 136 -9.73 0.24 7.74
CA VAL A 136 -9.24 -1.02 7.17
C VAL A 136 -10.40 -1.92 6.81
N GLN A 137 -10.55 -2.21 5.53
CA GLN A 137 -11.50 -3.21 5.06
C GLN A 137 -10.92 -4.60 5.30
N LEU A 138 -11.54 -5.36 6.21
CA LEU A 138 -11.12 -6.72 6.54
C LEU A 138 -11.18 -7.65 5.33
N CYS A 139 -10.16 -8.50 5.18
CA CYS A 139 -10.13 -9.53 4.16
C CYS A 139 -9.38 -10.79 4.64
N ALA A 140 -9.53 -11.90 3.92
CA ALA A 140 -8.71 -13.08 4.16
C ALA A 140 -7.32 -12.89 3.55
N GLU A 141 -6.31 -13.60 4.09
CA GLU A 141 -4.94 -13.58 3.56
C GLU A 141 -4.87 -13.91 2.06
N ARG A 142 -5.68 -14.88 1.63
CA ARG A 142 -5.80 -15.27 0.22
C ARG A 142 -6.24 -14.08 -0.65
N ASP A 143 -7.18 -13.30 -0.16
CA ASP A 143 -7.75 -12.19 -0.92
C ASP A 143 -6.79 -11.00 -0.92
N ALA A 144 -6.12 -10.72 0.21
CA ALA A 144 -4.99 -9.80 0.27
C ALA A 144 -3.91 -10.16 -0.77
N ARG A 145 -3.52 -11.43 -0.83
CA ARG A 145 -2.52 -11.91 -1.81
C ARG A 145 -2.97 -11.75 -3.26
N ARG A 146 -4.27 -11.91 -3.56
CA ARG A 146 -4.82 -11.69 -4.91
C ARG A 146 -4.81 -10.22 -5.32
N VAL A 147 -5.02 -9.33 -4.35
CA VAL A 147 -5.04 -7.87 -4.59
C VAL A 147 -3.63 -7.28 -4.67
N PHE A 148 -2.61 -7.95 -4.12
CA PHE A 148 -1.22 -7.52 -4.25
C PHE A 148 -0.78 -7.54 -5.72
N ARG A 149 -0.77 -6.36 -6.35
CA ARG A 149 -0.27 -6.16 -7.72
C ARG A 149 1.24 -5.94 -7.64
N VAL A 150 2.00 -6.83 -8.27
CA VAL A 150 3.45 -6.70 -8.48
C VAL A 150 3.72 -5.70 -9.58
#